data_AF-A0A844HMY2-F1
#
_entry.id   AF-A0A844HMY2-F1
#
_cell.length_a   1.000
_cell.length_b   1.000
_cell.length_c   1.000
_cell.angle_alpha   90.00
_cell.angle_beta   90.00
_cell.angle_gamma   90.00
#
_symmetry.space_group_name_H-M   'P 1'
#
loop_
_entity.id
_entity.type
_entity.pdbx_description
1 polymer ?
#
loop_
_entity_poly.entity_id
_entity_poly.type
_entity_poly.pdbx_seq_one_letter_code
_entity_poly.pdbx_strand_id
1 'polypeptide(L)'
;MIAALTLAAMIAATDAAAGLSVQHDSATALIADARGWLLSGEPLPKDMALRLQRLDPAARITVLVFLRRSGLMTGPGWSAEQILSPPDVPETAE
;
A
#
# COMPACT_ATOMS: atom_id res chain seq x y z
N MET A 1 11.16 36.83 -3.74
CA MET A 1 9.95 36.00 -3.54
C MET A 1 9.88 34.81 -4.49
N ILE A 2 10.09 34.97 -5.81
CA ILE A 2 10.01 33.84 -6.78
C ILE A 2 11.02 32.72 -6.45
N ALA A 3 12.28 33.06 -6.11
CA ALA A 3 13.30 32.07 -5.76
C ALA A 3 13.00 31.26 -4.47
N ALA A 4 12.23 31.81 -3.54
CA ALA A 4 11.82 31.09 -2.33
C ALA A 4 10.65 30.12 -2.63
N LEU A 5 9.74 30.50 -3.53
CA LEU A 5 8.64 29.65 -3.98
C LEU A 5 9.15 28.42 -4.77
N THR A 6 10.16 28.59 -5.63
CA THR A 6 10.72 27.48 -6.41
C THR A 6 11.44 26.46 -5.54
N LEU A 7 12.15 26.91 -4.50
CA LEU A 7 12.82 26.02 -3.56
C LEU A 7 11.82 25.21 -2.72
N ALA A 8 10.76 25.85 -2.22
CA ALA A 8 9.71 25.16 -1.46
C ALA A 8 8.98 24.09 -2.30
N ALA A 9 8.69 24.38 -3.58
CA ALA A 9 8.07 23.42 -4.48
C ALA A 9 8.97 22.20 -4.75
N MET A 10 10.28 22.39 -4.91
CA MET A 10 11.23 21.28 -5.08
C MET A 10 11.31 20.39 -3.83
N ILE A 11 11.29 20.97 -2.64
CA ILE A 11 11.31 20.22 -1.38
C ILE A 11 10.04 19.36 -1.27
N ALA A 12 8.86 19.94 -1.51
CA ALA A 12 7.59 19.21 -1.46
C ALA A 12 7.52 18.09 -2.52
N ALA A 13 8.05 18.30 -3.72
CA ALA A 13 8.09 17.28 -4.76
C ALA A 13 9.04 16.11 -4.40
N THR A 14 10.14 16.41 -3.72
CA THR A 14 11.10 15.39 -3.25
C THR A 14 10.47 14.52 -2.15
N ASP A 15 9.75 15.14 -1.22
CA ASP A 15 9.04 14.45 -0.14
C ASP A 15 7.93 13.53 -0.67
N ALA A 16 7.14 14.01 -1.63
CA ALA A 16 6.12 13.20 -2.30
C ALA A 16 6.72 12.00 -3.07
N ALA A 17 7.86 12.21 -3.75
CA ALA A 17 8.56 11.13 -4.44
C ALA A 17 9.13 10.08 -3.47
N ALA A 18 9.65 10.51 -2.32
CA ALA A 18 10.11 9.61 -1.27
C ALA A 18 8.95 8.78 -0.69
N GLY A 19 7.80 9.42 -0.41
CA GLY A 19 6.59 8.73 0.03
C GLY A 19 6.12 7.66 -0.96
N LEU A 20 6.09 7.97 -2.26
CA LEU A 20 5.73 7.02 -3.31
C LEU A 20 6.69 5.81 -3.36
N SER A 21 7.99 6.03 -3.20
CA SER A 21 8.98 4.94 -3.15
C SER A 21 8.73 4.01 -1.96
N VAL A 22 8.53 4.57 -0.77
CA VAL A 22 8.26 3.79 0.46
C VAL A 22 7.01 2.92 0.30
N GLN A 23 5.96 3.45 -0.33
CA GLN A 23 4.72 2.71 -0.54
C GLN A 23 4.88 1.63 -1.62
N HIS A 24 5.70 1.87 -2.64
CA HIS A 24 6.04 0.85 -3.63
C HIS A 24 6.84 -0.31 -3.01
N ASP A 25 7.82 0.01 -2.17
CA ASP A 25 8.62 -0.99 -1.47
C ASP A 25 7.77 -1.80 -0.49
N SER A 26 6.86 -1.13 0.24
CA SER A 26 5.90 -1.78 1.15
C SER A 26 4.96 -2.74 0.41
N ALA A 27 4.45 -2.35 -0.76
CA ALA A 27 3.65 -3.25 -1.60
C ALA A 27 4.46 -4.45 -2.10
N THR A 28 5.72 -4.22 -2.50
CA THR A 28 6.63 -5.27 -2.97
C THR A 28 6.93 -6.28 -1.87
N ALA A 29 7.18 -5.80 -0.65
CA ALA A 29 7.38 -6.64 0.53
C ALA A 29 6.14 -7.50 0.82
N LEU A 30 4.95 -6.90 0.81
CA LEU A 30 3.70 -7.65 1.06
C LEU A 30 3.41 -8.69 -0.03
N ILE A 31 3.78 -8.42 -1.29
CA ILE A 31 3.70 -9.40 -2.38
C ILE A 31 4.71 -10.53 -2.18
N ALA A 32 5.91 -10.23 -1.71
CA ALA A 32 6.91 -11.24 -1.40
C ALA A 32 6.42 -12.18 -0.29
N ASP A 33 5.86 -11.64 0.79
CA ASP A 33 5.23 -12.41 1.86
C ASP A 33 4.08 -13.28 1.32
N ALA A 34 3.21 -12.70 0.48
CA ALA A 34 2.10 -13.42 -0.13
C ALA A 34 2.54 -14.57 -1.03
N ARG A 35 3.65 -14.41 -1.76
CA ARG A 35 4.28 -15.52 -2.48
C ARG A 35 4.77 -16.59 -1.52
N GLY A 36 5.36 -16.20 -0.39
CA GLY A 36 5.78 -17.13 0.66
C GLY A 36 4.63 -18.00 1.17
N TRP A 37 3.50 -17.40 1.50
CA TRP A 37 2.30 -18.15 1.94
C TRP A 37 1.78 -19.07 0.84
N LEU A 38 1.66 -18.56 -0.40
CA LEU A 38 1.21 -19.35 -1.54
C LEU A 38 2.08 -20.58 -1.78
N LEU A 39 3.40 -20.42 -1.78
CA LEU A 39 4.36 -21.51 -2.01
C LEU A 39 4.38 -22.53 -0.87
N SER A 40 4.04 -22.09 0.34
CA SER A 40 3.95 -22.95 1.53
C SER A 40 2.58 -23.62 1.67
N GLY A 41 1.59 -23.23 0.86
CA GLY A 41 0.21 -23.67 1.00
C GLY A 41 -0.52 -23.07 2.21
N GLU A 42 0.04 -22.01 2.80
CA GLU A 42 -0.55 -21.32 3.96
C GLU A 42 -1.64 -20.33 3.52
N PRO A 43 -2.71 -20.16 4.31
CA PRO A 43 -3.73 -19.17 4.04
C PRO A 43 -3.22 -17.74 4.28
N LEU A 44 -3.96 -16.74 3.78
CA LEU A 44 -3.67 -15.35 4.10
C LEU A 44 -3.83 -15.06 5.60
N PRO A 45 -2.96 -14.21 6.19
CA PRO A 45 -3.13 -13.73 7.55
C PRO A 45 -4.50 -13.08 7.80
N LYS A 46 -5.05 -13.26 9.01
CA LYS A 46 -6.36 -12.71 9.40
C LYS A 46 -6.40 -11.18 9.39
N ASP A 47 -5.25 -10.54 9.55
CA ASP A 47 -5.06 -9.08 9.56
C ASP A 47 -4.77 -8.51 8.16
N MET A 48 -4.88 -9.30 7.09
CA MET A 48 -4.56 -8.86 5.72
C MET A 48 -5.31 -7.58 5.32
N ALA A 49 -6.58 -7.45 5.71
CA ALA A 49 -7.37 -6.26 5.42
C ALA A 49 -6.78 -4.99 6.06
N LEU A 50 -6.19 -5.10 7.26
CA LEU A 50 -5.52 -3.98 7.92
C LEU A 50 -4.19 -3.65 7.24
N ARG A 51 -3.43 -4.68 6.84
CA ARG A 51 -2.16 -4.48 6.10
C ARG A 51 -2.41 -3.75 4.77
N LEU A 52 -3.48 -4.09 4.07
CA LEU A 52 -3.88 -3.42 2.83
C LEU A 52 -4.34 -1.98 3.06
N GLN A 53 -5.04 -1.69 4.16
CA GLN A 53 -5.48 -0.33 4.49
C GLN A 53 -4.32 0.62 4.82
N ARG A 54 -3.18 0.11 5.28
CA ARG A 54 -1.95 0.90 5.50
C ARG A 54 -1.21 1.32 4.23
N LEU A 55 -1.54 0.71 3.08
CA LEU A 55 -0.96 1.08 1.80
C LEU A 55 -1.72 2.26 1.19
N ASP A 56 -1.01 3.10 0.44
CA ASP A 56 -1.61 4.09 -0.45
C ASP A 56 -2.55 3.43 -1.46
N PRO A 57 -3.60 4.11 -1.92
CA PRO A 57 -4.55 3.56 -2.88
C PRO A 57 -3.91 2.88 -4.09
N ALA A 58 -2.87 3.48 -4.68
CA ALA A 58 -2.16 2.90 -5.82
C ALA A 58 -1.44 1.58 -5.47
N ALA A 59 -0.67 1.58 -4.38
CA ALA A 59 0.03 0.41 -3.86
C ALA A 59 -0.94 -0.71 -3.45
N ARG A 60 -2.05 -0.34 -2.81
CA ARG A 60 -3.14 -1.24 -2.40
C ARG A 60 -3.74 -1.97 -3.60
N ILE A 61 -4.02 -1.27 -4.71
CA ILE A 61 -4.54 -1.88 -5.94
C ILE A 61 -3.54 -2.93 -6.47
N THR A 62 -2.24 -2.61 -6.50
CA THR A 62 -1.21 -3.53 -6.97
C THR A 62 -1.22 -4.85 -6.20
N VAL A 63 -1.28 -4.78 -4.86
CA VAL A 63 -1.33 -5.98 -4.02
C VAL A 63 -2.65 -6.72 -4.19
N LEU A 64 -3.79 -6.03 -4.20
CA LEU A 64 -5.12 -6.64 -4.39
C LEU A 64 -5.21 -7.43 -5.70
N VAL A 65 -4.68 -6.88 -6.80
CA VAL A 65 -4.63 -7.56 -8.11
C VAL A 65 -3.78 -8.83 -8.00
N PHE A 66 -2.61 -8.77 -7.37
CA PHE A 66 -1.76 -9.95 -7.18
C PHE A 66 -2.47 -11.04 -6.36
N LEU A 67 -3.08 -10.68 -5.23
CA LEU A 67 -3.78 -11.62 -4.35
C LEU A 67 -4.97 -12.30 -5.05
N ARG A 68 -5.72 -11.55 -5.89
CA ARG A 68 -6.82 -12.13 -6.66
C ARG A 68 -6.35 -13.03 -7.79
N ARG A 69 -5.32 -12.63 -8.54
CA ARG A 69 -4.80 -13.41 -9.68
C ARG A 69 -4.07 -14.68 -9.24
N SER A 70 -3.50 -14.69 -8.04
CA SER A 70 -2.90 -15.88 -7.44
C SER A 70 -3.93 -16.83 -6.81
N GLY A 71 -5.17 -16.40 -6.62
CA GLY A 71 -6.21 -17.18 -5.94
C GLY A 71 -6.10 -17.18 -4.40
N LEU A 72 -5.14 -16.45 -3.81
CA LEU A 72 -5.00 -16.33 -2.35
C LEU A 72 -6.18 -15.58 -1.71
N MET A 73 -6.74 -14.60 -2.42
CA MET A 73 -7.90 -13.85 -1.95
C MET A 73 -9.10 -14.12 -2.85
N THR A 74 -10.08 -14.83 -2.31
CA THR A 74 -11.35 -15.16 -2.96
C THR A 74 -12.51 -14.48 -2.23
N GLY A 75 -13.65 -14.32 -2.91
CA GLY A 75 -14.84 -13.68 -2.35
C GLY A 75 -15.12 -12.27 -2.88
N PRO A 76 -16.02 -11.52 -2.21
CA PRO A 76 -16.53 -10.24 -2.70
C PRO A 76 -15.42 -9.22 -2.93
N GLY A 77 -15.65 -8.34 -3.91
CA GLY A 77 -14.83 -7.18 -4.21
C GLY A 77 -14.57 -6.30 -2.99
N TRP A 78 -13.41 -5.63 -2.96
CA TRP A 78 -13.28 -4.41 -2.17
C TRP A 78 -14.10 -3.31 -2.85
N SER A 79 -14.81 -2.49 -2.07
CA SER A 79 -15.54 -1.35 -2.61
C SER A 79 -14.59 -0.26 -3.08
N ALA A 80 -15.08 0.64 -3.94
CA ALA A 80 -14.28 1.77 -4.41
C ALA A 80 -13.82 2.65 -3.26
N GLU A 81 -14.69 2.85 -2.26
CA GLU A 81 -14.41 3.61 -1.05
C GLU A 81 -13.23 2.98 -0.28
N GLN A 82 -13.26 1.67 -0.05
CA GLN A 82 -12.17 0.96 0.65
C GLN A 82 -10.84 1.03 -0.11
N ILE A 83 -10.89 1.01 -1.45
CA ILE A 83 -9.69 1.08 -2.29
C ILE A 83 -9.10 2.49 -2.30
N LEU A 84 -9.94 3.52 -2.25
CA LEU A 84 -9.51 4.92 -2.36
C LEU A 84 -9.32 5.62 -1.01
N SER A 85 -9.70 4.97 0.11
CA SER A 85 -9.43 5.51 1.45
C SER A 85 -7.96 5.86 1.64
N PRO A 86 -7.66 6.97 2.32
CA PRO A 86 -6.28 7.28 2.69
C PRO A 86 -5.67 6.14 3.53
N PRO A 87 -4.33 6.04 3.60
CA PRO A 87 -3.67 5.04 4.42
C PRO A 87 -4.07 5.18 5.89
N ASP A 88 -4.36 4.05 6.53
CA ASP A 88 -4.44 4.02 7.99
C ASP A 88 -3.03 4.24 8.55
N VAL A 89 -2.75 5.44 9.02
CA VAL A 89 -1.57 5.70 9.84
C VAL A 89 -1.88 5.15 11.23
N PRO A 90 -1.11 4.18 11.76
CA PRO A 90 -1.30 3.78 13.14
C PRO A 90 -1.14 5.01 14.01
N GLU A 91 -2.20 5.40 14.71
CA GLU A 91 -2.15 6.42 15.75
C GLU A 91 -1.08 5.95 16.74
N THR A 92 0.07 6.62 16.73
CA THR A 92 1.10 6.43 17.75
C THR A 92 0.42 6.71 19.07
N ALA A 93 0.10 5.66 19.83
CA ALA A 93 -0.25 5.77 21.22
C ALA A 93 0.95 6.39 21.94
N GLU A 94 0.86 7.69 22.18
CA GLU A 94 1.78 8.46 23.02
C GLU A 94 1.59 8.12 24.50
#